data_AF-B4LFB7-F1
#
_entry.id   AF-B4LFB7-F1
#
_cell.length_a   1.000
_cell.length_b   1.000
_cell.length_c   1.000
_cell.angle_alpha   90.00
_cell.angle_beta   90.00
_cell.angle_gamma   90.00
#
_symmetry.space_group_name_H-M   'P 1'
#
loop_
_entity.id
_entity.type
_entity.pdbx_description
1 polymer ?
#
loop_
_entity_poly.entity_id
_entity_poly.type
_entity_poly.pdbx_seq_one_letter_code
_entity_poly.pdbx_strand_id
1 'polypeptide(L)'
;MQNTATNWQDLRPRERMEHLLMTGHLSDCSFVVYDNDGNKILLKCHKFVLMSVSPVFERMFEGDFEEAKIPDNIVLNDVSGNDFRKFIEYLYWHDNRRLDSYDLQTLQTLIYLSKKFMVSFFTNNCLNVIKRRLASGLEADVTIDLYEYGHQIEDEELIANIRLKFRVNAEAYINAAAVFDLSSEIFLKFIEDFNGIVGDKLRFSVIDRYCSIHGLVESSAKPSPDNTFIESDNDDEVSDYSQMTKKIKPATEARSQIDTLKEVDLEQAKETKDENENDVEKGKDVALDQVNTEQSDKEMNSEKEQEKRDEYIRNLLKTIKFTSMTAYDFCAGPGTSNLLTIEKKYELLSSICIAEHKMRLLTSYK
;
A
#
# COMPACT_ATOMS: atom_id res chain seq x y z
N MET A 1 -56.79 7.70 12.62
CA MET A 1 -56.55 7.44 11.19
C MET A 1 -55.35 6.51 11.10
N GLN A 2 -55.60 5.24 10.75
CA GLN A 2 -54.57 4.23 10.61
C GLN A 2 -53.67 4.57 9.43
N ASN A 3 -52.36 4.52 9.68
CA ASN A 3 -51.31 4.70 8.70
C ASN A 3 -51.39 3.53 7.72
N THR A 4 -52.06 3.70 6.58
CA THR A 4 -52.02 2.70 5.50
C THR A 4 -50.63 2.75 4.91
N ALA A 5 -49.73 1.92 5.44
CA ALA A 5 -48.45 1.67 4.80
C ALA A 5 -48.72 1.26 3.36
N THR A 6 -48.28 2.08 2.41
CA THR A 6 -48.36 1.79 0.98
C THR A 6 -47.80 0.40 0.75
N ASN A 7 -48.53 -0.43 0.00
CA ASN A 7 -48.09 -1.80 -0.29
C ASN A 7 -46.73 -1.74 -1.00
N TRP A 8 -45.73 -2.46 -0.51
CA TRP A 8 -44.35 -2.28 -0.99
C TRP A 8 -44.20 -2.69 -2.46
N GLN A 9 -45.04 -3.60 -2.95
CA GLN A 9 -45.08 -4.01 -4.35
C GLN A 9 -45.49 -2.87 -5.31
N ASP A 10 -46.15 -1.83 -4.80
CA ASP A 10 -46.58 -0.65 -5.56
C ASP A 10 -45.46 0.41 -5.67
N LEU A 11 -44.32 0.24 -4.97
CA LEU A 11 -43.16 1.11 -5.08
C LEU A 11 -42.47 0.96 -6.44
N ARG A 12 -41.67 1.96 -6.85
CA ARG A 12 -40.87 1.86 -8.09
C ARG A 12 -39.83 0.74 -7.97
N PRO A 13 -39.33 0.16 -9.09
CA PRO A 13 -38.41 -0.99 -9.04
C PRO A 13 -37.22 -0.83 -8.08
N ARG A 14 -36.55 0.34 -8.09
CA ARG A 14 -35.44 0.65 -7.16
C ARG A 14 -35.89 0.68 -5.69
N GLU A 15 -37.02 1.34 -5.42
CA GLU A 15 -37.58 1.49 -4.07
C GLU A 15 -38.08 0.15 -3.50
N ARG A 16 -38.54 -0.77 -4.36
CA ARG A 16 -38.84 -2.15 -3.94
C ARG A 16 -37.59 -2.88 -3.46
N MET A 17 -36.51 -2.77 -4.23
CA MET A 17 -35.25 -3.43 -3.90
C MET A 17 -34.63 -2.83 -2.63
N GLU A 18 -34.74 -1.52 -2.44
CA GLU A 18 -34.38 -0.82 -1.21
C GLU A 18 -35.25 -1.27 -0.02
N HIS A 19 -36.57 -1.39 -0.20
CA HIS A 19 -37.46 -1.92 0.83
C HIS A 19 -37.07 -3.35 1.26
N LEU A 20 -36.81 -4.24 0.30
CA LEU A 20 -36.40 -5.62 0.57
C LEU A 20 -35.09 -5.66 1.37
N LEU A 21 -34.06 -4.92 0.94
CA LEU A 21 -32.78 -4.86 1.65
C LEU A 21 -32.91 -4.28 3.07
N MET A 22 -33.63 -3.17 3.22
CA MET A 22 -33.72 -2.44 4.49
C MET A 22 -34.56 -3.18 5.53
N THR A 23 -35.61 -3.88 5.10
CA THR A 23 -36.48 -4.64 6.02
C THR A 23 -36.00 -6.07 6.24
N GLY A 24 -35.19 -6.61 5.32
CA GLY A 24 -34.87 -8.04 5.27
C GLY A 24 -36.07 -8.92 4.92
N HIS A 25 -37.15 -8.36 4.38
CA HIS A 25 -38.30 -9.15 3.93
C HIS A 25 -37.89 -10.07 2.79
N LEU A 26 -38.16 -11.38 2.91
CA LEU A 26 -37.76 -12.43 1.96
C LEU A 26 -36.24 -12.72 1.90
N SER A 27 -35.46 -12.25 2.87
CA SER A 27 -34.03 -12.59 2.93
C SER A 27 -33.81 -14.09 3.15
N ASP A 28 -32.88 -14.67 2.40
CA ASP A 28 -32.50 -16.09 2.42
C ASP A 28 -30.99 -16.30 2.64
N CYS A 29 -30.25 -15.22 2.97
CA CYS A 29 -28.89 -15.27 3.50
C CYS A 29 -28.59 -14.08 4.41
N SER A 30 -27.50 -14.18 5.18
CA SER A 30 -27.03 -13.06 6.00
C SER A 30 -25.51 -13.04 6.20
N PHE A 31 -24.97 -11.82 6.27
CA PHE A 31 -23.57 -11.56 6.56
C PHE A 31 -23.40 -11.00 7.97
N VAL A 32 -22.39 -11.47 8.66
CA VAL A 32 -21.91 -10.94 9.94
C VAL A 32 -20.71 -10.05 9.66
N VAL A 33 -20.89 -8.76 9.89
CA VAL A 33 -19.84 -7.74 9.79
C VAL A 33 -19.71 -7.00 11.12
N TYR A 34 -18.65 -6.22 11.27
CA TYR A 34 -18.37 -5.48 12.51
C TYR A 34 -18.27 -4.00 12.22
N ASP A 35 -18.88 -3.17 13.06
CA ASP A 35 -18.64 -1.72 13.00
C ASP A 35 -17.25 -1.36 13.55
N ASN A 36 -16.94 -0.07 13.52
CA ASN A 36 -15.66 0.46 13.99
C ASN A 36 -15.43 0.25 15.50
N ASP A 37 -16.50 0.01 16.27
CA ASP A 37 -16.44 -0.26 17.71
C ASP A 37 -16.38 -1.77 18.01
N GLY A 38 -16.34 -2.62 16.97
CA GLY A 38 -16.32 -4.07 17.09
C GLY A 38 -17.70 -4.69 17.38
N ASN A 39 -18.79 -3.93 17.28
CA ASN A 39 -20.13 -4.46 17.46
C ASN A 39 -20.53 -5.28 16.24
N LYS A 40 -21.12 -6.45 16.51
CA LYS A 40 -21.65 -7.35 15.49
C LYS A 40 -22.88 -6.73 14.81
N ILE A 41 -22.81 -6.59 13.49
CA ILE A 41 -23.92 -6.19 12.62
C ILE A 41 -24.31 -7.38 11.75
N LEU A 42 -25.60 -7.73 11.77
CA LEU A 42 -26.18 -8.74 10.89
C LEU A 42 -26.84 -8.05 9.69
N LEU A 43 -26.34 -8.32 8.48
CA LEU A 43 -26.89 -7.84 7.22
C LEU A 43 -27.67 -8.95 6.53
N LYS A 44 -28.99 -8.81 6.48
CA LYS A 44 -29.88 -9.72 5.76
C LYS A 44 -29.89 -9.38 4.27
N CYS A 45 -29.75 -10.41 3.44
CA CYS A 45 -29.59 -10.28 1.99
C CYS A 45 -30.42 -11.32 1.23
N HIS A 46 -30.40 -11.22 -0.10
CA HIS A 46 -31.12 -12.09 -1.03
C HIS A 46 -30.12 -12.76 -1.96
N LYS A 47 -30.00 -14.09 -1.89
CA LYS A 47 -29.09 -14.90 -2.71
C LYS A 47 -29.28 -14.59 -4.18
N PHE A 48 -30.53 -14.59 -4.66
CA PHE A 48 -30.84 -14.30 -6.07
C PHE A 48 -30.21 -12.97 -6.56
N VAL A 49 -30.32 -11.91 -5.76
CA VAL A 49 -29.74 -10.60 -6.12
C VAL A 49 -28.22 -10.69 -6.18
N LEU A 50 -27.59 -11.28 -5.17
CA LEU A 50 -26.13 -11.38 -5.07
C LEU A 50 -25.52 -12.29 -6.14
N MET A 51 -26.13 -13.45 -6.40
CA MET A 51 -25.71 -14.38 -7.43
C MET A 51 -25.83 -13.78 -8.83
N SER A 52 -26.88 -12.98 -9.08
CA SER A 52 -27.10 -12.35 -10.39
C SER A 52 -26.01 -11.35 -10.80
N VAL A 53 -25.21 -10.87 -9.84
CA VAL A 53 -24.18 -9.85 -10.06
C VAL A 53 -22.76 -10.34 -9.80
N SER A 54 -22.58 -11.54 -9.24
CA SER A 54 -21.28 -12.05 -8.82
C SER A 54 -21.19 -13.58 -8.97
N PRO A 55 -20.23 -14.09 -9.76
CA PRO A 55 -19.96 -15.52 -9.83
C PRO A 55 -19.39 -16.08 -8.51
N VAL A 56 -18.80 -15.23 -7.67
CA VAL A 56 -18.33 -15.63 -6.33
C VAL A 56 -19.51 -15.92 -5.43
N PHE A 57 -20.55 -15.07 -5.43
CA PHE A 57 -21.77 -15.35 -4.68
C PHE A 57 -22.54 -16.56 -5.24
N GLU A 58 -22.60 -16.71 -6.58
CA GLU A 58 -23.16 -17.92 -7.19
C GLU A 58 -22.48 -19.20 -6.68
N ARG A 59 -21.15 -19.25 -6.73
CA ARG A 59 -20.41 -20.41 -6.18
C ARG A 59 -20.56 -20.57 -4.67
N MET A 60 -20.57 -19.47 -3.92
CA MET A 60 -20.71 -19.49 -2.46
C MET A 60 -22.04 -20.11 -2.03
N PHE A 61 -23.13 -19.85 -2.76
CA PHE A 61 -24.47 -20.28 -2.36
C PHE A 61 -24.96 -21.57 -3.02
N GLU A 62 -24.49 -21.88 -4.24
CA GLU A 62 -24.91 -23.07 -5.00
C GLU A 62 -23.82 -24.15 -5.10
N GLY A 63 -22.61 -23.87 -4.61
CA GLY A 63 -21.52 -24.85 -4.55
C GLY A 63 -21.56 -25.74 -3.31
N ASP A 64 -20.60 -26.66 -3.19
CA ASP A 64 -20.51 -27.61 -2.07
C ASP A 64 -19.87 -27.02 -0.78
N PHE A 65 -19.82 -25.69 -0.68
CA PHE A 65 -19.17 -24.97 0.42
C PHE A 65 -20.01 -24.98 1.71
N GLU A 66 -19.38 -24.72 2.86
CA GLU A 66 -20.08 -24.65 4.15
C GLU A 66 -21.09 -23.50 4.18
N GLU A 67 -20.81 -22.40 3.48
CA GLU A 67 -21.68 -21.24 3.32
C GLU A 67 -22.97 -21.57 2.56
N ALA A 68 -22.95 -22.55 1.66
CA ALA A 68 -24.15 -23.06 1.00
C ALA A 68 -25.02 -23.86 1.99
N LYS A 69 -24.39 -24.53 2.96
CA LYS A 69 -25.04 -25.34 4.01
C LYS A 69 -25.50 -24.48 5.20
N ILE A 70 -24.84 -23.34 5.44
CA ILE A 70 -25.10 -22.40 6.53
C ILE A 70 -25.18 -20.97 5.94
N PRO A 71 -26.24 -20.65 5.17
CA PRO A 71 -26.37 -19.34 4.51
C PRO A 71 -26.66 -18.20 5.49
N ASP A 72 -26.98 -18.56 6.73
CA ASP A 72 -27.13 -17.62 7.84
C ASP A 72 -25.79 -17.49 8.56
N ASN A 73 -25.22 -16.28 8.59
CA ASN A 73 -24.01 -15.90 9.32
C ASN A 73 -22.66 -16.05 8.60
N ILE A 74 -22.57 -15.68 7.31
CA ILE A 74 -21.27 -15.56 6.62
C ILE A 74 -20.46 -14.43 7.24
N VAL A 75 -19.30 -14.74 7.83
CA VAL A 75 -18.50 -13.76 8.59
C VAL A 75 -17.50 -13.04 7.69
N LEU A 76 -17.49 -11.70 7.77
CA LEU A 76 -16.52 -10.84 7.11
C LEU A 76 -15.83 -9.94 8.15
N ASN A 77 -14.53 -10.16 8.35
CA ASN A 77 -13.71 -9.51 9.38
C ASN A 77 -12.65 -8.56 8.81
N ASP A 78 -12.52 -8.50 7.49
CA ASP A 78 -11.48 -7.76 6.79
C ASP A 78 -11.96 -6.41 6.24
N VAL A 79 -13.22 -6.03 6.51
CA VAL A 79 -13.82 -4.77 6.08
C VAL A 79 -14.79 -4.23 7.14
N SER A 80 -14.91 -2.90 7.22
CA SER A 80 -15.91 -2.27 8.08
C SER A 80 -17.33 -2.65 7.64
N GLY A 81 -18.23 -2.86 8.59
CA GLY A 81 -19.63 -3.15 8.31
C GLY A 81 -20.33 -2.02 7.55
N ASN A 82 -19.87 -0.79 7.70
CA ASN A 82 -20.38 0.36 6.95
C ASN A 82 -20.00 0.28 5.47
N ASP A 83 -18.74 -0.03 5.14
CA ASP A 83 -18.30 -0.12 3.75
C ASP A 83 -18.86 -1.36 3.06
N PHE A 84 -18.96 -2.48 3.78
CA PHE A 84 -19.63 -3.66 3.25
C PHE A 84 -21.12 -3.42 3.01
N ARG A 85 -21.81 -2.66 3.88
CA ARG A 85 -23.18 -2.22 3.62
C ARG A 85 -23.27 -1.40 2.34
N LYS A 86 -22.40 -0.40 2.13
CA LYS A 86 -22.36 0.39 0.88
C LYS A 86 -22.14 -0.48 -0.36
N PHE A 87 -21.33 -1.53 -0.23
CA PHE A 87 -21.12 -2.52 -1.29
C PHE A 87 -22.40 -3.27 -1.62
N ILE A 88 -23.07 -3.87 -0.62
CA ILE A 88 -24.34 -4.59 -0.81
C ILE A 88 -25.42 -3.66 -1.37
N GLU A 89 -25.57 -2.47 -0.82
CA GLU A 89 -26.48 -1.44 -1.32
C GLU A 89 -26.30 -1.18 -2.82
N TYR A 90 -25.05 -1.02 -3.27
CA TYR A 90 -24.76 -0.81 -4.68
C TYR A 90 -25.14 -2.01 -5.56
N LEU A 91 -24.98 -3.25 -5.07
CA LEU A 91 -25.41 -4.45 -5.79
C LEU A 91 -26.93 -4.52 -6.01
N TYR A 92 -27.71 -3.86 -5.15
CA TYR A 92 -29.17 -3.88 -5.21
C TYR A 92 -29.73 -2.89 -6.25
N TRP A 93 -29.11 -1.72 -6.41
CA TRP A 93 -29.69 -0.65 -7.22
C TRP A 93 -28.74 0.04 -8.21
N HIS A 94 -27.47 -0.32 -8.26
CA HIS A 94 -26.48 0.18 -9.23
C HIS A 94 -26.45 1.72 -9.36
N ASP A 95 -26.43 2.42 -8.23
CA ASP A 95 -26.51 3.89 -8.20
C ASP A 95 -25.12 4.53 -8.29
N ASN A 96 -24.69 4.80 -9.52
CA ASN A 96 -23.41 5.46 -9.79
C ASN A 96 -23.32 6.87 -9.19
N ARG A 97 -24.45 7.57 -8.99
CA ARG A 97 -24.43 8.94 -8.43
C ARG A 97 -24.03 8.93 -6.97
N ARG A 98 -24.36 7.85 -6.25
CA ARG A 98 -23.97 7.71 -4.84
C ARG A 98 -22.46 7.56 -4.68
N LEU A 99 -21.77 6.99 -5.67
CA LEU A 99 -20.30 6.86 -5.63
C LEU A 99 -19.59 8.21 -5.60
N ASP A 100 -20.16 9.25 -6.24
CA ASP A 100 -19.63 10.61 -6.20
C ASP A 100 -19.63 11.24 -4.81
N SER A 101 -20.44 10.73 -3.88
CA SER A 101 -20.52 11.23 -2.50
C SER A 101 -19.49 10.60 -1.55
N TYR A 102 -18.86 9.50 -1.94
CA TYR A 102 -17.95 8.75 -1.07
C TYR A 102 -16.54 9.31 -1.10
N ASP A 103 -15.83 9.31 0.03
CA ASP A 103 -14.41 9.66 0.07
C ASP A 103 -13.54 8.63 -0.69
N LEU A 104 -12.27 8.97 -0.94
CA LEU A 104 -11.36 8.09 -1.68
C LEU A 104 -11.14 6.75 -0.97
N GLN A 105 -11.05 6.75 0.36
CA GLN A 105 -10.81 5.53 1.13
C GLN A 105 -11.99 4.55 1.05
N THR A 106 -13.22 5.06 1.10
CA THR A 106 -14.43 4.28 0.84
C THR A 106 -14.40 3.74 -0.60
N LEU A 107 -14.06 4.56 -1.60
CA LEU A 107 -13.98 4.09 -3.00
C LEU A 107 -12.93 2.99 -3.19
N GLN A 108 -11.75 3.12 -2.58
CA GLN A 108 -10.70 2.10 -2.60
C GLN A 108 -11.16 0.79 -1.93
N THR A 109 -11.88 0.90 -0.82
CA THR A 109 -12.49 -0.26 -0.13
C THR A 109 -13.56 -0.92 -0.99
N LEU A 110 -14.39 -0.14 -1.68
CA LEU A 110 -15.39 -0.67 -2.63
C LEU A 110 -14.73 -1.35 -3.83
N ILE A 111 -13.60 -0.83 -4.34
CA ILE A 111 -12.79 -1.47 -5.38
C ILE A 111 -12.23 -2.82 -4.88
N TYR A 112 -11.73 -2.85 -3.64
CA TYR A 112 -11.25 -4.08 -3.02
C TYR A 112 -12.38 -5.13 -2.96
N LEU A 113 -13.55 -4.76 -2.43
CA LEU A 113 -14.71 -5.65 -2.34
C LEU A 113 -15.19 -6.09 -3.73
N SER A 114 -15.27 -5.18 -4.69
CA SER A 114 -15.70 -5.54 -6.05
C SER A 114 -14.71 -6.46 -6.76
N LYS A 115 -13.40 -6.33 -6.52
CA LYS A 115 -12.41 -7.32 -6.98
C LYS A 115 -12.58 -8.66 -6.26
N LYS A 116 -12.71 -8.66 -4.92
CA LYS A 116 -12.90 -9.86 -4.08
C LYS A 116 -14.12 -10.69 -4.52
N PHE A 117 -15.23 -10.02 -4.84
CA PHE A 117 -16.46 -10.66 -5.28
C PHE A 117 -16.65 -10.65 -6.81
N MET A 118 -15.62 -10.33 -7.59
CA MET A 118 -15.64 -10.33 -9.07
C MET A 118 -16.78 -9.52 -9.71
N VAL A 119 -17.09 -8.35 -9.15
CA VAL A 119 -18.11 -7.41 -9.66
C VAL A 119 -17.42 -6.33 -10.52
N SER A 120 -16.90 -6.73 -11.68
CA SER A 120 -15.99 -5.90 -12.50
C SER A 120 -16.57 -4.54 -12.92
N PHE A 121 -17.86 -4.47 -13.23
CA PHE A 121 -18.49 -3.19 -13.60
C PHE A 121 -18.49 -2.19 -12.43
N PHE A 122 -18.58 -2.69 -11.18
CA PHE A 122 -18.50 -1.84 -9.99
C PHE A 122 -17.08 -1.32 -9.80
N THR A 123 -16.07 -2.19 -9.94
CA THR A 123 -14.65 -1.79 -9.95
C THR A 123 -14.42 -0.63 -10.91
N ASN A 124 -14.89 -0.76 -12.16
CA ASN A 124 -14.74 0.26 -13.18
C ASN A 124 -15.46 1.57 -12.82
N ASN A 125 -16.67 1.50 -12.28
CA ASN A 125 -17.43 2.69 -11.90
C ASN A 125 -16.76 3.46 -10.74
N CYS A 126 -16.20 2.78 -9.74
CA CYS A 126 -15.41 3.42 -8.69
C CYS A 126 -14.14 4.08 -9.25
N LEU A 127 -13.40 3.37 -10.10
CA LEU A 127 -12.19 3.92 -10.74
C LEU A 127 -12.51 5.13 -11.62
N ASN A 128 -13.64 5.12 -12.32
CA ASN A 128 -14.10 6.27 -13.11
C ASN A 128 -14.37 7.50 -12.23
N VAL A 129 -14.90 7.32 -11.02
CA VAL A 129 -15.06 8.43 -10.05
C VAL A 129 -13.69 8.97 -9.64
N ILE A 130 -12.74 8.09 -9.28
CA ILE A 130 -11.37 8.50 -8.91
C ILE A 130 -10.70 9.26 -10.07
N LYS A 131 -10.78 8.73 -11.29
CA LYS A 131 -10.21 9.34 -12.51
C LYS A 131 -10.83 10.72 -12.80
N ARG A 132 -12.15 10.89 -12.64
CA ARG A 132 -12.80 12.21 -12.76
C ARG A 132 -12.34 13.21 -11.70
N ARG A 133 -12.16 12.77 -10.45
CA ARG A 133 -11.66 13.63 -9.38
C ARG A 133 -10.22 14.06 -9.64
N LEU A 134 -9.36 13.12 -10.03
CA LEU A 134 -7.99 13.42 -10.47
C LEU A 134 -7.96 14.41 -11.62
N ALA A 135 -8.83 14.25 -12.63
CA ALA A 135 -8.93 15.18 -13.74
C ALA A 135 -9.31 16.60 -13.27
N SER A 136 -10.23 16.70 -12.31
CA SER A 136 -10.72 17.96 -11.72
C SER A 136 -9.67 18.67 -10.84
N GLY A 137 -8.63 17.96 -10.41
CA GLY A 137 -7.57 18.48 -9.55
C GLY A 137 -7.72 17.95 -8.13
N LEU A 138 -6.72 17.16 -7.71
CA LEU A 138 -6.55 16.71 -6.33
C LEU A 138 -5.29 17.36 -5.75
N GLU A 139 -5.26 17.46 -4.43
CA GLU A 139 -4.08 17.89 -3.69
C GLU A 139 -2.86 17.02 -4.02
N ALA A 140 -1.67 17.58 -3.84
CA ALA A 140 -0.42 16.90 -4.17
C ALA A 140 -0.28 15.58 -3.41
N ASP A 141 -0.40 15.63 -2.08
CA ASP A 141 -0.26 14.44 -1.23
C ASP A 141 -1.28 13.35 -1.59
N VAL A 142 -2.54 13.72 -1.80
CA VAL A 142 -3.60 12.79 -2.22
C VAL A 142 -3.29 12.15 -3.59
N THR A 143 -2.69 12.91 -4.49
CA THR A 143 -2.29 12.41 -5.82
C THR A 143 -1.13 11.41 -5.71
N ILE A 144 -0.21 11.63 -4.77
CA ILE A 144 0.90 10.69 -4.49
C ILE A 144 0.37 9.40 -3.84
N ASP A 145 -0.55 9.50 -2.87
CA ASP A 145 -1.20 8.33 -2.28
C ASP A 145 -1.94 7.50 -3.36
N LEU A 146 -2.61 8.18 -4.29
CA LEU A 146 -3.25 7.52 -5.43
C LEU A 146 -2.26 6.91 -6.43
N TYR A 147 -1.04 7.45 -6.53
CA TYR A 147 0.00 6.87 -7.37
C TYR A 147 0.45 5.51 -6.83
N GLU A 148 0.73 5.42 -5.53
CA GLU A 148 1.03 4.15 -4.86
C GLU A 148 -0.13 3.17 -4.98
N TYR A 149 -1.35 3.63 -4.69
CA TYR A 149 -2.53 2.81 -4.83
C TYR A 149 -2.70 2.28 -6.26
N GLY A 150 -2.48 3.13 -7.28
CA GLY A 150 -2.57 2.75 -8.69
C GLY A 150 -1.63 1.60 -9.06
N HIS A 151 -0.39 1.63 -8.56
CA HIS A 151 0.56 0.53 -8.70
C HIS A 151 0.12 -0.72 -7.93
N GLN A 152 -0.38 -0.56 -6.70
CA GLN A 152 -0.86 -1.69 -5.88
C GLN A 152 -2.01 -2.46 -6.54
N ILE A 153 -2.90 -1.75 -7.25
CA ILE A 153 -4.05 -2.37 -7.93
C ILE A 153 -3.81 -2.68 -9.40
N GLU A 154 -2.61 -2.40 -9.91
CA GLU A 154 -2.18 -2.58 -11.31
C GLU A 154 -3.10 -1.88 -12.33
N ASP A 155 -3.57 -0.66 -12.02
CA ASP A 155 -4.39 0.15 -12.93
C ASP A 155 -3.52 1.11 -13.75
N GLU A 156 -3.05 0.63 -14.90
CA GLU A 156 -2.16 1.38 -15.80
C GLU A 156 -2.77 2.71 -16.29
N GLU A 157 -4.09 2.78 -16.45
CA GLU A 157 -4.77 4.01 -16.88
C GLU A 157 -4.74 5.08 -15.78
N LEU A 158 -4.97 4.71 -14.51
CA LEU A 158 -4.84 5.61 -13.37
C LEU A 158 -3.39 6.09 -13.23
N ILE A 159 -2.41 5.18 -13.31
CA ILE A 159 -0.99 5.52 -13.26
C ILE A 159 -0.63 6.50 -14.39
N ALA A 160 -1.07 6.24 -15.63
CA ALA A 160 -0.83 7.11 -16.76
C ALA A 160 -1.46 8.51 -16.58
N ASN A 161 -2.68 8.58 -16.05
CA ASN A 161 -3.36 9.84 -15.76
C ASN A 161 -2.63 10.66 -14.68
N ILE A 162 -2.06 10.00 -13.67
CA ILE A 162 -1.27 10.66 -12.62
C ILE A 162 0.08 11.15 -13.19
N ARG A 163 0.76 10.33 -13.99
CA ARG A 163 1.99 10.72 -14.70
C ARG A 163 1.79 11.95 -15.58
N LEU A 164 0.63 12.09 -16.19
CA LEU A 164 0.28 13.30 -16.94
C LEU A 164 0.25 14.54 -16.03
N LYS A 165 -0.26 14.42 -14.79
CA LYS A 165 -0.22 15.52 -13.80
C LYS A 165 1.21 15.87 -13.41
N PHE A 166 2.08 14.87 -13.21
CA PHE A 166 3.51 15.10 -12.93
C PHE A 166 4.19 15.89 -14.05
N ARG A 167 3.90 15.56 -15.32
CA ARG A 167 4.45 16.30 -16.47
C ARG A 167 3.95 17.75 -16.57
N VAL A 168 2.70 18.00 -16.17
CA VAL A 168 2.09 19.33 -16.25
C VAL A 168 2.58 20.25 -15.14
N ASN A 169 2.78 19.74 -13.93
CA ASN A 169 3.19 20.56 -12.78
C ASN A 169 4.16 19.82 -11.86
N ALA A 170 5.36 19.53 -12.36
CA ALA A 170 6.33 18.67 -11.67
C ALA A 170 6.73 19.19 -10.27
N GLU A 171 6.90 20.50 -10.13
CA GLU A 171 7.33 21.14 -8.89
C GLU A 171 6.34 20.95 -7.73
N ALA A 172 5.03 20.85 -8.04
CA ALA A 172 4.02 20.62 -7.02
C ALA A 172 4.05 19.21 -6.41
N TYR A 173 4.61 18.22 -7.12
CA TYR A 173 4.53 16.81 -6.72
C TYR A 173 5.87 16.25 -6.26
N ILE A 174 7.00 16.63 -6.88
CA ILE A 174 8.31 15.99 -6.67
C ILE A 174 8.77 15.97 -5.21
N ASN A 175 8.37 16.95 -4.40
CA ASN A 175 8.76 17.08 -2.99
C ASN A 175 7.55 17.22 -2.06
N ALA A 176 6.38 16.72 -2.49
CA ALA A 176 5.18 16.65 -1.65
C ALA A 176 5.45 15.75 -0.42
N ALA A 177 4.71 15.96 0.68
CA ALA A 177 4.99 15.27 1.93
C ALA A 177 4.80 13.76 1.82
N ALA A 178 3.71 13.34 1.14
CA ALA A 178 3.38 11.94 0.93
C ALA A 178 4.43 11.16 0.10
N VAL A 179 5.31 11.84 -0.66
CA VAL A 179 6.41 11.19 -1.39
C VAL A 179 7.33 10.41 -0.45
N PHE A 180 7.51 10.91 0.77
CA PHE A 180 8.39 10.30 1.75
C PHE A 180 7.76 9.11 2.48
N ASP A 181 6.46 8.90 2.32
CA ASP A 181 5.72 7.76 2.87
C ASP A 181 5.57 6.60 1.87
N LEU A 182 5.94 6.80 0.59
CA LEU A 182 5.90 5.78 -0.44
C LEU A 182 6.75 4.56 -0.06
N SER A 183 6.29 3.37 -0.43
CA SER A 183 7.12 2.16 -0.33
C SER A 183 8.35 2.23 -1.26
N SER A 184 9.43 1.54 -0.88
CA SER A 184 10.73 1.62 -1.58
C SER A 184 10.65 1.34 -3.09
N GLU A 185 9.85 0.35 -3.49
CA GLU A 185 9.65 0.03 -4.91
C GLU A 185 8.95 1.17 -5.66
N ILE A 186 7.91 1.74 -5.06
CA ILE A 186 7.11 2.80 -5.66
C ILE A 186 7.87 4.12 -5.69
N PHE A 187 8.67 4.42 -4.65
CA PHE A 187 9.55 5.58 -4.63
C PHE A 187 10.59 5.55 -5.75
N LEU A 188 11.18 4.39 -6.05
CA LEU A 188 12.11 4.24 -7.17
C LEU A 188 11.41 4.56 -8.51
N LYS A 189 10.26 3.92 -8.77
CA LYS A 189 9.42 4.18 -9.96
C LYS A 189 9.02 5.66 -10.06
N PHE A 190 8.65 6.26 -8.93
CA PHE A 190 8.31 7.67 -8.83
C PHE A 190 9.48 8.56 -9.27
N ILE A 191 10.68 8.37 -8.73
CA ILE A 191 11.86 9.14 -9.12
C ILE A 191 12.22 8.95 -10.59
N GLU A 192 12.04 7.75 -11.14
CA GLU A 192 12.24 7.46 -12.56
C GLU A 192 11.26 8.22 -13.46
N ASP A 193 9.99 8.36 -13.05
CA ASP A 193 8.99 9.10 -13.80
C ASP A 193 9.32 10.60 -13.94
N PHE A 194 10.12 11.15 -13.03
CA PHE A 194 10.60 12.54 -13.09
C PHE A 194 11.90 12.72 -13.88
N ASN A 195 12.46 11.64 -14.42
CA ASN A 195 13.67 11.71 -15.25
C ASN A 195 13.44 12.57 -16.50
N GLY A 196 14.30 13.56 -16.72
CA GLY A 196 14.16 14.51 -17.83
C GLY A 196 13.04 15.55 -17.66
N ILE A 197 12.24 15.46 -16.60
CA ILE A 197 11.21 16.46 -16.24
C ILE A 197 11.75 17.42 -15.19
N VAL A 198 12.39 16.87 -14.15
CA VAL A 198 12.98 17.65 -13.05
C VAL A 198 14.49 17.53 -13.10
N GLY A 199 15.18 18.63 -12.80
CA GLY A 199 16.64 18.66 -12.74
C GLY A 199 17.21 17.67 -11.73
N ASP A 200 18.32 17.03 -12.10
CA ASP A 200 18.96 15.98 -11.32
C ASP A 200 19.34 16.43 -9.90
N LYS A 201 19.64 17.71 -9.70
CA LYS A 201 19.95 18.28 -8.37
C LYS A 201 18.77 18.13 -7.40
N LEU A 202 17.57 18.52 -7.85
CA LEU A 202 16.36 18.43 -7.04
C LEU A 202 15.97 16.97 -6.82
N ARG A 203 16.00 16.14 -7.87
CA ARG A 203 15.74 14.69 -7.75
C ARG A 203 16.68 14.03 -6.75
N PHE A 204 17.98 14.35 -6.79
CA PHE A 204 18.94 13.86 -5.81
C PHE A 204 18.58 14.32 -4.39
N SER A 205 18.21 15.58 -4.17
CA SER A 205 17.84 16.06 -2.83
C SER A 205 16.62 15.35 -2.25
N VAL A 206 15.66 14.96 -3.09
CA VAL A 206 14.49 14.16 -2.69
C VAL A 206 14.91 12.74 -2.33
N ILE A 207 15.79 12.11 -3.12
CA ILE A 207 16.39 10.80 -2.80
C ILE A 207 17.13 10.87 -1.46
N ASP A 208 17.97 11.88 -1.25
CA ASP A 208 18.77 12.05 -0.04
C ASP A 208 17.88 12.18 1.21
N ARG A 209 16.81 12.99 1.10
CA ARG A 209 15.82 13.15 2.16
C ARG A 209 15.06 11.86 2.44
N TYR A 210 14.60 11.15 1.40
CA TYR A 210 13.91 9.86 1.54
C TYR A 210 14.80 8.85 2.26
N CYS A 211 16.03 8.67 1.80
CA CYS A 211 16.99 7.74 2.41
C CYS A 211 17.30 8.10 3.87
N SER A 212 17.36 9.40 4.19
CA SER A 212 17.57 9.87 5.57
C SER A 212 16.37 9.54 6.48
N ILE A 213 15.14 9.77 6.02
CA ILE A 213 13.90 9.48 6.78
C ILE A 213 13.78 7.98 7.06
N HIS A 214 14.11 7.15 6.08
CA HIS A 214 14.02 5.69 6.18
C HIS A 214 15.25 5.02 6.82
N GLY A 215 16.19 5.81 7.36
CA GLY A 215 17.38 5.28 8.05
C GLY A 215 18.30 4.46 7.15
N LEU A 216 18.28 4.72 5.83
CA LEU A 216 19.12 4.02 4.85
C LEU A 216 20.56 4.52 4.85
N VAL A 217 20.84 5.62 5.56
CA VAL A 217 22.16 6.21 5.67
C VAL A 217 22.46 6.46 7.13
N GLU A 218 23.66 6.06 7.57
CA GLU A 218 24.12 6.38 8.91
C GLU A 218 24.32 7.90 9.04
N SER A 219 23.58 8.51 9.95
CA SER A 219 23.88 9.87 10.39
C SER A 219 25.22 9.82 11.12
N SER A 220 26.21 10.57 10.61
CA SER A 220 27.54 10.67 11.24
C SER A 220 27.52 11.40 12.59
N ALA A 221 26.34 11.76 13.12
CA ALA A 221 26.18 12.31 14.45
C ALA A 221 26.32 11.23 15.54
N LYS A 222 27.56 10.86 15.87
CA LYS A 222 27.85 10.35 17.22
C LYS A 222 27.61 11.51 18.21
N PRO A 223 26.73 11.39 19.22
CA PRO A 223 26.71 12.35 20.29
C PRO A 223 28.00 12.19 21.08
N SER A 224 28.86 13.19 20.99
CA SER A 224 30.01 13.29 21.89
C SER A 224 29.48 13.64 23.28
N PRO A 225 29.82 12.90 24.34
CA PRO A 225 29.41 13.23 25.69
C PRO A 225 30.37 14.30 26.19
N ASP A 226 30.06 15.56 25.92
CA ASP A 226 30.48 16.70 26.74
C ASP A 226 29.97 17.99 26.10
N ASN A 227 28.85 18.48 26.63
CA ASN A 227 28.66 19.90 26.91
C ASN A 227 27.44 20.03 27.83
N THR A 228 27.71 19.98 29.13
CA THR A 228 26.89 20.65 30.13
C THR A 228 26.80 22.13 29.77
N PHE A 229 25.64 22.59 29.32
CA PHE A 229 25.30 24.00 29.38
C PHE A 229 24.00 24.18 30.15
N ILE A 230 24.13 25.05 31.14
CA ILE A 230 23.20 25.45 32.18
C ILE A 230 22.01 26.16 31.54
N GLU A 231 20.81 25.77 31.98
CA GLU A 231 19.54 26.42 31.69
C GLU A 231 19.54 27.87 32.20
N SER A 232 19.06 28.80 31.36
CA SER A 232 18.56 30.08 31.82
C SER A 232 17.15 30.25 31.28
N ASP A 233 16.20 30.16 32.19
CA ASP A 233 14.78 30.44 32.02
C ASP A 233 14.54 31.81 31.37
N ASN A 234 13.64 31.84 30.39
CA ASN A 234 12.61 32.88 30.27
C ASN A 234 11.51 32.35 29.35
N ASP A 235 10.37 32.08 29.96
CA ASP A 235 9.07 31.87 29.32
C ASP A 235 8.64 33.13 28.55
N ASP A 236 8.06 32.96 27.36
CA ASP A 236 6.66 33.36 27.12
C ASP A 236 6.14 32.93 25.73
N GLU A 237 4.97 32.27 25.80
CA GLU A 237 3.88 32.11 24.84
C GLU A 237 4.09 31.40 23.48
N VAL A 238 3.73 30.10 23.46
CA VAL A 238 3.15 29.44 22.27
C VAL A 238 1.84 28.74 22.64
N SER A 239 0.76 29.17 22.00
CA SER A 239 -0.57 28.56 22.03
C SER A 239 -0.58 27.21 21.33
N ASP A 240 -0.92 26.21 22.13
CA ASP A 240 -1.29 24.82 21.86
C ASP A 240 -2.20 24.61 20.63
N TYR A 241 -1.82 23.66 19.75
CA TYR A 241 -2.73 22.72 19.09
C TYR A 241 -1.94 21.51 18.60
N SER A 242 -1.84 20.49 19.46
CA SER A 242 -1.36 19.15 19.12
C SER A 242 -2.49 18.12 19.26
N GLN A 243 -2.80 17.47 18.13
CA GLN A 243 -3.04 16.03 17.98
C GLN A 243 -4.29 15.40 18.64
N MET A 244 -5.22 14.99 17.78
CA MET A 244 -5.91 13.70 17.94
C MET A 244 -6.28 13.13 16.55
N THR A 245 -5.41 12.30 15.97
CA THR A 245 -5.82 11.30 14.98
C THR A 245 -4.99 10.03 15.18
N LYS A 246 -5.60 9.05 15.86
CA LYS A 246 -5.16 7.65 15.79
C LYS A 246 -5.44 7.17 14.35
N LYS A 247 -4.39 7.01 13.53
CA LYS A 247 -4.48 6.26 12.28
C LYS A 247 -4.33 4.77 12.58
N ILE A 248 -5.37 4.02 12.26
CA ILE A 248 -5.42 2.56 12.22
C ILE A 248 -4.58 2.11 11.01
N LYS A 249 -3.67 1.17 11.22
CA LYS A 249 -2.87 0.54 10.16
C LYS A 249 -3.80 -0.25 9.21
N PRO A 250 -3.66 -0.12 7.88
CA PRO A 250 -4.33 -1.05 6.97
C PRO A 250 -3.68 -2.43 7.10
N ALA A 251 -4.53 -3.44 7.28
CA ALA A 251 -4.12 -4.84 7.24
C ALA A 251 -3.89 -5.25 5.78
N THR A 252 -2.63 -5.30 5.37
CA THR A 252 -2.25 -5.80 4.03
C THR A 252 -1.09 -6.78 4.14
N GLU A 253 -1.27 -7.87 4.88
CA GLU A 253 -0.49 -9.10 4.68
C GLU A 253 -1.40 -10.31 4.85
N ALA A 254 -2.14 -10.65 3.79
CA ALA A 254 -2.73 -11.96 3.63
C ALA A 254 -2.42 -12.45 2.22
N ARG A 255 -1.28 -13.13 2.07
CA ARG A 255 -1.04 -14.02 0.93
C ARG A 255 -2.06 -15.15 1.02
N SER A 256 -3.11 -15.09 0.22
CA SER A 256 -4.00 -16.23 0.01
C SER A 256 -3.24 -17.31 -0.78
N GLN A 257 -2.86 -18.39 -0.11
CA GLN A 257 -2.49 -19.64 -0.77
C GLN A 257 -3.78 -20.24 -1.36
N ILE A 258 -3.86 -20.28 -2.68
CA ILE A 258 -4.86 -21.08 -3.39
C ILE A 258 -4.20 -22.42 -3.67
N ASP A 259 -4.48 -23.43 -2.84
CA ASP A 259 -4.11 -24.80 -3.15
C ASP A 259 -4.95 -25.28 -4.33
N THR A 260 -4.25 -25.62 -5.41
CA THR A 260 -4.84 -26.20 -6.62
C THR A 260 -4.84 -27.71 -6.42
N LEU A 261 -6.02 -28.30 -6.24
CA LEU A 261 -6.23 -29.75 -6.24
C LEU A 261 -5.79 -30.32 -7.60
N LYS A 262 -4.73 -31.13 -7.59
CA LYS A 262 -4.39 -32.05 -8.67
C LYS A 262 -4.87 -33.44 -8.30
N GLU A 263 -5.56 -34.06 -9.25
CA GLU A 263 -5.97 -35.47 -9.29
C GLU A 263 -4.80 -36.41 -9.03
N VAL A 264 -4.98 -37.42 -8.17
CA VAL A 264 -4.28 -38.71 -8.28
C VAL A 264 -5.19 -39.86 -7.83
N ASP A 265 -5.20 -40.89 -8.66
CA ASP A 265 -5.86 -42.18 -8.58
C ASP A 265 -5.60 -43.03 -7.33
N LEU A 266 -6.54 -43.95 -7.10
CA LEU A 266 -6.48 -45.08 -6.16
C LEU A 266 -5.28 -46.00 -6.41
N GLU A 267 -4.64 -46.50 -5.34
CA GLU A 267 -4.47 -47.95 -5.11
C GLU A 267 -3.96 -48.29 -3.69
N GLN A 268 -4.15 -49.56 -3.35
CA GLN A 268 -4.28 -50.16 -2.01
C GLN A 268 -2.97 -50.61 -1.33
N ALA A 269 -2.95 -50.43 0.00
CA ALA A 269 -2.72 -51.42 1.06
C ALA A 269 -1.34 -52.04 1.38
N LYS A 270 -1.22 -52.29 2.71
CA LYS A 270 -0.43 -53.28 3.48
C LYS A 270 0.95 -52.87 3.99
N GLU A 271 1.05 -52.69 5.31
CA GLU A 271 1.64 -53.64 6.30
C GLU A 271 3.17 -53.59 6.26
N THR A 272 3.93 -53.29 7.31
CA THR A 272 3.94 -53.90 8.65
C THR A 272 5.07 -53.26 9.48
N LYS A 273 4.87 -53.18 10.82
CA LYS A 273 5.88 -53.50 11.89
C LYS A 273 7.14 -52.65 12.01
N ASP A 274 7.76 -52.48 13.18
CA ASP A 274 7.48 -52.71 14.60
C ASP A 274 8.66 -52.04 15.37
N GLU A 275 8.52 -51.98 16.69
CA GLU A 275 9.58 -51.88 17.73
C GLU A 275 10.07 -50.49 18.22
N ASN A 276 9.48 -50.07 19.35
CA ASN A 276 10.05 -50.05 20.73
C ASN A 276 11.55 -49.76 20.91
N GLU A 277 12.06 -49.19 21.99
CA GLU A 277 11.59 -48.53 23.22
C GLU A 277 12.87 -47.96 23.87
N ASN A 278 12.71 -46.89 24.65
CA ASN A 278 13.51 -46.38 25.77
C ASN A 278 14.91 -46.96 26.07
N ASP A 279 15.87 -46.06 26.31
CA ASP A 279 16.60 -46.10 27.58
C ASP A 279 17.15 -44.74 28.01
N VAL A 280 17.13 -44.53 29.32
CA VAL A 280 17.41 -43.28 30.05
C VAL A 280 18.82 -43.33 30.68
N GLU A 281 19.47 -42.15 30.71
CA GLU A 281 20.55 -41.71 31.63
C GLU A 281 22.00 -42.23 31.44
N LYS A 282 22.92 -41.33 31.01
CA LYS A 282 23.79 -40.51 31.90
C LYS A 282 24.98 -39.87 31.15
N GLY A 283 25.21 -38.58 31.42
CA GLY A 283 26.55 -38.08 31.72
C GLY A 283 27.33 -37.33 30.62
N LYS A 284 27.18 -36.01 30.64
CA LYS A 284 28.21 -34.95 30.58
C LYS A 284 29.17 -34.82 29.37
N ASP A 285 29.27 -33.55 28.96
CA ASP A 285 30.39 -32.87 28.28
C ASP A 285 30.36 -32.78 26.75
N VAL A 286 29.43 -31.99 26.18
CA VAL A 286 29.70 -31.12 25.02
C VAL A 286 28.75 -29.89 25.06
N ALA A 287 29.17 -28.83 25.74
CA ALA A 287 28.50 -27.52 25.67
C ALA A 287 29.54 -26.47 25.30
N LEU A 288 29.92 -26.40 24.02
CA LEU A 288 30.78 -25.33 23.48
C LEU A 288 30.51 -24.98 21.99
N ASP A 289 29.58 -25.64 21.29
CA ASP A 289 29.35 -25.39 19.85
C ASP A 289 27.99 -24.80 19.46
N GLN A 290 27.10 -24.49 20.42
CA GLN A 290 25.77 -23.91 20.10
C GLN A 290 25.69 -22.38 20.17
N VAL A 291 26.76 -21.69 20.59
CA VAL A 291 26.80 -20.21 20.61
C VAL A 291 27.31 -19.61 19.29
N ASN A 292 28.09 -20.37 18.50
CA ASN A 292 28.66 -19.89 17.25
C ASN A 292 27.69 -19.90 16.06
N THR A 293 26.69 -20.77 16.05
CA THR A 293 25.77 -20.91 14.89
C THR A 293 24.71 -19.81 14.86
N GLU A 294 24.17 -19.42 16.02
CA GLU A 294 23.20 -18.31 16.10
C GLU A 294 23.84 -16.93 15.84
N GLN A 295 25.13 -16.79 16.13
CA GLN A 295 25.88 -15.56 15.91
C GLN A 295 26.29 -15.43 14.43
N SER A 296 26.70 -16.54 13.78
CA SER A 296 26.95 -16.57 12.34
C SER A 296 25.69 -16.40 11.50
N ASP A 297 24.55 -16.94 11.93
CA ASP A 297 23.28 -16.79 11.20
C ASP A 297 22.72 -15.36 11.32
N LYS A 298 22.91 -14.69 12.46
CA LYS A 298 22.57 -13.27 12.66
C LYS A 298 23.49 -12.33 11.87
N GLU A 299 24.80 -12.58 11.88
CA GLU A 299 25.77 -11.81 11.09
C GLU A 299 25.49 -11.97 9.58
N MET A 300 25.30 -13.20 9.11
CA MET A 300 24.97 -13.49 7.70
C MET A 300 23.62 -12.90 7.26
N ASN A 301 22.63 -12.81 8.16
CA ASN A 301 21.36 -12.13 7.84
C ASN A 301 21.52 -10.60 7.81
N SER A 302 22.35 -10.03 8.71
CA SER A 302 22.64 -8.59 8.74
C SER A 302 23.42 -8.12 7.51
N GLU A 303 24.37 -8.91 7.03
CA GLU A 303 25.13 -8.64 5.80
C GLU A 303 24.23 -8.67 4.57
N LYS A 304 23.35 -9.68 4.44
CA LYS A 304 22.38 -9.76 3.34
C LYS A 304 21.38 -8.59 3.33
N GLU A 305 20.94 -8.14 4.49
CA GLU A 305 20.08 -6.96 4.59
C GLU A 305 20.84 -5.67 4.21
N GLN A 306 22.11 -5.56 4.60
CA GLN A 306 22.96 -4.44 4.20
C GLN A 306 23.20 -4.42 2.69
N GLU A 307 23.49 -5.57 2.08
CA GLU A 307 23.66 -5.68 0.63
C GLU A 307 22.40 -5.24 -0.14
N LYS A 308 21.22 -5.62 0.33
CA LYS A 308 19.93 -5.19 -0.25
C LYS A 308 19.73 -3.68 -0.11
N ARG A 309 20.08 -3.10 1.04
CA ARG A 309 20.05 -1.64 1.25
C ARG A 309 20.99 -0.94 0.27
N ASP A 310 22.22 -1.40 0.14
CA ASP A 310 23.23 -0.82 -0.75
C ASP A 310 22.86 -0.99 -2.22
N GLU A 311 22.24 -2.11 -2.60
CA GLU A 311 21.68 -2.31 -3.94
C GLU A 311 20.56 -1.33 -4.25
N TYR A 312 19.63 -1.15 -3.30
CA TYR A 312 18.53 -0.20 -3.45
C TYR A 312 19.03 1.24 -3.63
N ILE A 313 19.97 1.68 -2.77
CA ILE A 313 20.60 3.01 -2.89
C ILE A 313 21.31 3.14 -4.24
N ARG A 314 22.07 2.13 -4.68
CA ARG A 314 22.70 2.14 -6.01
C ARG A 314 21.68 2.31 -7.13
N ASN A 315 20.53 1.65 -7.05
CA ASN A 315 19.48 1.77 -8.06
C ASN A 315 18.87 3.18 -8.09
N LEU A 316 18.61 3.79 -6.94
CA LEU A 316 18.17 5.19 -6.86
C LEU A 316 19.21 6.14 -7.48
N LEU A 317 20.49 5.99 -7.12
CA LEU A 317 21.56 6.85 -7.60
C LEU A 317 21.82 6.70 -9.10
N LYS A 318 21.57 5.51 -9.69
CA LYS A 318 21.65 5.30 -11.16
C LYS A 318 20.64 6.17 -11.93
N THR A 319 19.54 6.58 -11.29
CA THR A 319 18.53 7.44 -11.93
C THR A 319 19.00 8.90 -12.08
N ILE A 320 20.11 9.28 -11.43
CA ILE A 320 20.65 10.64 -11.40
C ILE A 320 21.83 10.77 -12.37
N LYS A 321 21.74 11.73 -13.29
CA LYS A 321 22.86 12.07 -14.17
C LYS A 321 23.70 13.19 -13.55
N PHE A 322 24.63 12.85 -12.67
CA PHE A 322 25.48 13.83 -11.98
C PHE A 322 26.22 14.81 -12.92
N THR A 323 26.60 14.38 -14.13
CA THR A 323 27.26 15.24 -15.13
C THR A 323 26.36 16.33 -15.73
N SER A 324 25.07 16.34 -15.42
CA SER A 324 24.17 17.45 -15.77
C SER A 324 24.26 18.62 -14.80
N MET A 325 24.82 18.42 -13.60
CA MET A 325 24.98 19.44 -12.58
C MET A 325 26.25 20.27 -12.80
N THR A 326 26.27 21.49 -12.28
CA THR A 326 27.53 22.24 -12.16
C THR A 326 28.40 21.68 -11.05
N ALA A 327 29.70 21.95 -11.09
CA ALA A 327 30.61 21.58 -10.00
C ALA A 327 30.16 22.18 -8.65
N TYR A 328 29.64 23.42 -8.68
CA TYR A 328 29.07 24.07 -7.50
C TYR A 328 27.83 23.34 -6.98
N ASP A 329 26.85 23.06 -7.85
CA ASP A 329 25.62 22.38 -7.48
C ASP A 329 25.86 20.98 -6.94
N PHE A 330 26.85 20.28 -7.50
CA PHE A 330 27.29 19.00 -6.99
C PHE A 330 27.86 19.13 -5.57
N CYS A 331 28.82 20.04 -5.36
CA CYS A 331 29.43 20.23 -4.04
C CYS A 331 28.42 20.68 -2.97
N ALA A 332 27.45 21.52 -3.34
CA ALA A 332 26.40 22.01 -2.43
C ALA A 332 25.23 21.02 -2.22
N GLY A 333 25.16 19.93 -2.99
CA GLY A 333 24.13 18.89 -2.88
C GLY A 333 24.75 17.50 -2.69
N PRO A 334 24.90 16.69 -3.75
CA PRO A 334 25.51 15.35 -3.62
C PRO A 334 26.85 15.27 -2.89
N GLY A 335 27.68 16.32 -2.96
CA GLY A 335 28.96 16.41 -2.27
C GLY A 335 28.83 16.41 -0.74
N THR A 336 27.73 16.92 -0.18
CA THR A 336 27.48 16.93 1.28
C THR A 336 26.77 15.67 1.77
N SER A 337 26.08 14.95 0.90
CA SER A 337 25.30 13.76 1.26
C SER A 337 26.17 12.57 1.68
N ASN A 338 25.68 11.76 2.61
CA ASN A 338 26.31 10.51 3.03
C ASN A 338 25.98 9.32 2.09
N LEU A 339 25.13 9.52 1.07
CA LEU A 339 24.81 8.48 0.07
C LEU A 339 25.97 8.13 -0.86
N LEU A 340 26.99 8.98 -0.92
CA LEU A 340 28.16 8.79 -1.77
C LEU A 340 29.41 8.65 -0.91
N THR A 341 30.23 7.64 -1.21
CA THR A 341 31.56 7.52 -0.61
C THR A 341 32.44 8.69 -1.04
N ILE A 342 33.46 9.01 -0.23
CA ILE A 342 34.41 10.09 -0.53
C ILE A 342 35.10 9.86 -1.90
N GLU A 343 35.48 8.61 -2.17
CA GLU A 343 36.04 8.20 -3.47
C GLU A 343 35.06 8.49 -4.61
N LYS A 344 33.78 8.10 -4.45
CA LYS A 344 32.78 8.33 -5.48
C LYS A 344 32.50 9.81 -5.72
N LYS A 345 32.52 10.63 -4.65
CA LYS A 345 32.39 12.09 -4.76
C LYS A 345 33.51 12.69 -5.60
N TYR A 346 34.76 12.26 -5.40
CA TYR A 346 35.90 12.74 -6.17
C TYR A 346 35.81 12.34 -7.66
N GLU A 347 35.46 11.08 -7.95
CA GLU A 347 35.25 10.60 -9.32
C GLU A 347 34.19 11.40 -10.08
N LEU A 348 33.05 11.63 -9.43
CA LEU A 348 31.92 12.36 -10.01
C LEU A 348 32.28 13.82 -10.24
N LEU A 349 32.90 14.50 -9.27
CA LEU A 349 33.33 15.89 -9.41
C LEU A 349 34.34 16.05 -10.55
N SER A 350 35.31 15.15 -10.66
CA SER A 350 36.26 15.13 -11.78
C SER A 350 35.54 14.98 -13.13
N SER A 351 34.58 14.04 -13.21
CA SER A 351 33.77 13.82 -14.42
C SER A 351 32.93 15.05 -14.80
N ILE A 352 32.38 15.76 -13.80
CA ILE A 352 31.63 17.01 -13.99
C ILE A 352 32.54 18.10 -14.54
N CYS A 353 33.70 18.33 -13.93
CA CYS A 353 34.67 19.34 -14.40
C CYS A 353 35.12 19.08 -15.85
N ILE A 354 35.36 17.81 -16.21
CA ILE A 354 35.69 17.42 -17.59
C ILE A 354 34.52 17.72 -18.53
N ALA A 355 33.28 17.40 -18.13
CA ALA A 355 32.09 17.65 -18.93
C ALA A 355 31.86 19.15 -19.15
N GLU A 356 31.98 19.97 -18.10
CA GLU A 356 31.88 21.43 -18.20
C GLU A 356 32.92 22.01 -19.15
N HIS A 357 34.17 21.55 -19.06
CA HIS A 357 35.24 22.02 -19.94
C HIS A 357 34.95 21.69 -21.41
N LYS A 358 34.51 20.45 -21.69
CA LYS A 358 34.09 20.04 -23.05
C LYS A 358 32.96 20.91 -23.59
N MET A 359 31.95 21.20 -22.76
CA MET A 359 30.82 22.05 -23.16
C MET A 359 31.28 23.48 -23.47
N ARG A 360 32.17 24.07 -22.66
CA ARG A 360 32.74 25.40 -22.92
C ARG A 360 33.48 25.48 -24.25
N LEU A 361 34.31 24.47 -24.55
CA LEU A 361 35.00 24.37 -25.84
C LEU A 361 34.01 24.32 -27.00
N LEU A 362 32.96 23.49 -26.91
CA LEU A 362 31.93 23.40 -27.96
C LEU A 362 31.17 24.71 -28.18
N THR A 363 30.94 25.49 -27.11
CA THR A 363 30.29 26.80 -27.23
C THR A 363 31.20 27.90 -27.78
N SER A 364 32.52 27.78 -27.65
CA SER A 364 33.46 28.79 -28.19
C SER A 364 33.72 28.66 -29.70
N TYR A 365 33.21 27.61 -30.35
CA TYR A 365 33.34 27.36 -31.80
C TYR A 365 32.06 27.70 -32.60
N LYS A 366 31.05 28.31 -31.98
CA LYS A 366 29.88 28.92 -32.64
C LYS A 366 29.96 30.43 -32.51
#